data_AF-A0A7L2A6H4-F1
#
_entry.id   AF-A0A7L2A6H4-F1
#
_cell.length_a   1.000
_cell.length_b   1.000
_cell.length_c   1.000
_cell.angle_alpha   90.00
_cell.angle_beta   90.00
_cell.angle_gamma   90.00
#
_symmetry.space_group_name_H-M   'P 1'
#
loop_
_entity.id
_entity.type
_entity.pdbx_description
1 polymer ?
#
loop_
_entity_poly.entity_id
_entity_poly.type
_entity_poly.pdbx_seq_one_letter_code
_entity_poly.pdbx_strand_id
1 'polypeptide(L)' 'IIAAALTIDKSKSKSSHCSKQICFRCGETGHFKDSCQKPMWCNKCNLNSHATEACKKSRNLRR' A
#
# COMPACT_ATOMS: atom_id res chain seq x y z
N ILE A 1 30.92 -9.21 34.31
CA ILE A 1 30.94 -8.94 32.85
C ILE A 1 30.90 -10.34 32.22
N ILE A 2 29.83 -10.86 31.62
CA ILE A 2 29.07 -10.36 30.48
C ILE A 2 27.66 -10.98 30.58
N ALA A 3 26.62 -10.15 30.69
CA ALA A 3 25.24 -10.58 30.46
C ALA A 3 25.02 -10.59 28.94
N ALA A 4 25.08 -11.77 28.31
CA ALA A 4 24.74 -11.90 26.90
C ALA A 4 23.22 -11.94 26.78
N ALA A 5 22.69 -10.82 26.31
CA ALA A 5 21.27 -10.54 26.19
C ALA A 5 20.55 -11.56 25.28
N LEU A 6 19.35 -11.92 25.74
CA LEU A 6 18.32 -12.68 25.04
C LEU A 6 18.03 -12.02 23.69
N THR A 7 18.23 -12.75 22.59
CA THR A 7 17.80 -12.32 21.26
C THR A 7 16.27 -12.41 21.17
N ILE A 8 15.61 -11.30 21.46
CA ILE A 8 14.16 -11.14 21.31
C ILE A 8 13.86 -11.05 19.80
N ASP A 9 13.35 -12.13 19.22
CA ASP A 9 12.72 -12.12 17.89
C ASP A 9 11.49 -11.20 17.93
N LYS A 10 11.67 -9.97 17.47
CA LYS A 10 10.59 -9.00 17.30
C LYS A 10 9.85 -9.35 16.01
N SER A 11 9.12 -10.46 16.05
CA SER A 11 8.04 -10.78 15.10
C SER A 11 7.05 -9.62 15.09
N LYS A 12 7.24 -8.72 14.12
CA LYS A 12 6.48 -7.49 13.95
C LYS A 12 5.04 -7.84 13.60
N SER A 13 4.18 -7.86 14.61
CA SER A 13 2.72 -7.95 14.48
C SER A 13 2.21 -7.00 13.41
N LYS A 14 1.94 -7.54 12.22
CA LYS A 14 1.09 -6.90 11.23
C LYS A 14 -0.30 -7.45 11.48
N SER A 15 -1.09 -6.64 12.16
CA SER A 15 -2.49 -6.84 12.48
C SER A 15 -3.30 -7.27 11.25
N SER A 16 -3.48 -8.59 11.11
CA SER A 16 -4.46 -9.19 10.21
C SER A 16 -5.87 -9.03 10.78
N HIS A 17 -6.40 -7.82 10.72
CA HIS A 17 -7.84 -7.63 10.78
C HIS A 17 -8.44 -7.87 9.38
N CYS A 18 -8.71 -9.13 9.09
CA CYS A 18 -9.78 -9.54 8.18
C CYS A 18 -11.07 -8.87 8.73
N SER A 19 -11.94 -8.15 8.00
CA SER A 19 -12.59 -8.58 6.77
C SER A 19 -13.30 -7.39 6.05
N LYS A 20 -12.83 -6.14 6.21
CA LYS A 20 -13.47 -4.95 5.61
C LYS A 20 -12.49 -3.93 5.00
N GLN A 21 -11.26 -4.37 4.72
CA GLN A 21 -10.27 -3.49 4.11
C GLN A 21 -10.62 -3.32 2.63
N ILE A 22 -11.07 -2.12 2.27
CA ILE A 22 -11.20 -1.69 0.89
C ILE A 22 -9.78 -1.44 0.37
N CYS A 23 -9.43 -2.06 -0.74
CA CYS A 23 -8.16 -1.85 -1.39
C CYS A 23 -8.06 -0.41 -1.89
N PHE A 24 -7.19 0.40 -1.30
CA PHE A 24 -6.94 1.79 -1.74
C PHE A 24 -6.33 1.90 -3.14
N ARG A 25 -5.99 0.76 -3.77
CA ARG A 25 -5.54 0.71 -5.16
C ARG A 25 -6.71 0.50 -6.12
N CYS A 26 -7.72 -0.32 -5.84
CA CYS A 26 -8.80 -0.62 -6.81
C CYS A 26 -10.23 -0.36 -6.31
N GLY A 27 -10.41 -0.05 -5.02
CA GLY A 27 -11.72 0.15 -4.41
C GLY A 27 -12.48 -1.14 -4.07
N GLU A 28 -11.90 -2.32 -4.31
CA GLU A 28 -12.52 -3.61 -3.98
C GLU A 28 -12.15 -4.06 -2.57
N THR A 29 -13.07 -4.74 -1.90
CA THR A 29 -12.84 -5.34 -0.58
C THR A 29 -12.26 -6.74 -0.72
N GLY A 30 -11.66 -7.25 0.37
CA GLY A 30 -11.19 -8.64 0.45
C GLY A 30 -9.69 -8.83 0.18
N HIS A 31 -8.98 -7.79 -0.25
CA HIS A 31 -7.53 -7.82 -0.38
C HIS A 31 -6.88 -6.48 0.01
N PHE A 32 -5.59 -6.51 0.32
CA PHE A 32 -4.79 -5.32 0.59
C PHE A 32 -4.12 -4.81 -0.69
N LYS A 33 -3.64 -3.55 -0.69
CA LYS A 33 -2.88 -2.94 -1.79
C LYS A 33 -1.74 -3.83 -2.32
N ASP A 34 -1.12 -4.60 -1.43
CA ASP A 34 0.00 -5.49 -1.71
C ASP A 34 -0.42 -6.75 -2.50
N SER A 35 -1.60 -7.28 -2.22
CA SER A 35 -2.17 -8.48 -2.87
C SER A 35 -3.15 -8.12 -4.00
N CYS A 36 -3.14 -6.88 -4.47
CA CYS A 36 -4.04 -6.42 -5.52
C CYS A 36 -3.56 -6.90 -6.89
N GLN A 37 -4.32 -7.79 -7.54
CA GLN A 37 -4.02 -8.29 -8.88
C GLN A 37 -4.42 -7.34 -10.01
N LYS A 38 -5.10 -6.22 -9.70
CA LYS A 38 -5.43 -5.21 -10.71
C LYS A 38 -4.14 -4.51 -11.18
N PRO A 39 -4.05 -4.15 -12.48
CA PRO A 39 -2.91 -3.40 -13.00
C PRO A 39 -2.76 -2.08 -12.24
N MET A 40 -1.51 -1.64 -12.06
CA MET A 40 -1.21 -0.34 -11.47
C MET A 40 -1.95 0.74 -12.28
N TRP A 41 -2.79 1.52 -11.61
CA TRP A 41 -3.40 2.70 -12.18
C TRP A 41 -3.24 3.90 -11.26
N CYS A 42 -3.24 5.06 -11.88
CA CYS A 42 -3.10 6.33 -11.20
C CYS A 42 -4.45 6.77 -10.64
N ASN A 43 -4.59 6.84 -9.32
CA ASN A 43 -5.80 7.32 -8.65
C ASN A 43 -6.15 8.79 -8.97
N LYS A 44 -5.23 9.55 -9.59
CA LYS A 44 -5.47 10.97 -9.95
C LYS A 44 -5.98 11.18 -11.36
N CYS A 45 -5.69 10.27 -12.29
CA CYS A 45 -6.04 10.42 -13.71
C CYS A 45 -6.66 9.17 -14.33
N ASN A 46 -6.93 8.15 -13.51
CA ASN A 46 -7.52 6.87 -13.89
C ASN A 46 -6.81 6.13 -15.04
N LEU A 47 -5.52 6.42 -15.25
CA LEU A 47 -4.70 5.78 -16.29
C LEU A 47 -3.82 4.67 -15.70
N ASN A 48 -3.69 3.55 -16.40
CA ASN A 48 -2.81 2.44 -16.03
C ASN A 48 -1.35 2.59 -16.51
N SER A 49 -1.03 3.72 -17.14
CA SER A 49 0.31 3.98 -17.69
C SER A 49 1.35 4.35 -16.63
N HIS A 50 0.94 4.80 -15.45
CA HIS A 50 1.84 5.24 -14.39
C HIS A 50 1.25 5.10 -12.98
N ALA A 51 2.13 5.05 -11.98
CA ALA A 51 1.76 5.15 -10.57
C ALA A 51 1.22 6.54 -10.22
N THR A 52 0.40 6.66 -9.16
CA THR A 52 0.01 7.97 -8.62
C THR A 52 1.19 8.90 -8.36
N GLU A 53 2.33 8.37 -7.90
CA GLU A 53 3.57 9.12 -7.66
C GLU A 53 4.19 9.69 -8.95
N ALA A 54 4.11 8.93 -10.05
CA ALA A 54 4.62 9.32 -11.35
C ALA A 54 3.58 10.12 -12.17
N CYS A 55 2.48 10.56 -11.54
CA CYS A 55 1.42 11.28 -12.23
C CYS A 55 1.85 12.70 -12.60
N LYS A 56 2.08 12.91 -13.90
CA LYS A 56 2.37 14.23 -14.47
C LYS A 56 1.21 15.22 -14.35
N LYS A 57 -0.03 14.73 -14.14
CA LYS A 57 -1.24 15.57 -13.95
C LYS A 57 -1.16 16.45 -12.70
N SER A 58 -0.38 16.04 -11.69
CA SER A 58 -0.13 16.81 -10.46
C SER A 58 0.58 18.14 -10.71
N ARG A 59 1.26 18.31 -11.85
CA ARG A 59 1.94 19.57 -12.18
C ARG A 59 1.03 20.64 -12.80
N ASN A 60 -0.25 20.34 -13.05
CA ASN A 60 -1.15 21.25 -13.77
C ASN A 60 -2.60 21.25 -13.23
N LEU A 61 -2.81 21.23 -11.91
CA LEU A 61 -4.09 21.62 -11.29
C LEU A 61 -3.95 22.92 -10.49
N ARG A 62 -3.41 23.96 -11.14
CA ARG A 62 -3.83 25.34 -10.87
C ARG A 62 -4.63 25.82 -12.08
N ARG A 63 -5.94 25.59 -12.07
CA ARG A 63 -6.93 26.44 -12.73
C ARG A 63 -8.30 26.11 -12.16
#